data_AF-A0A316YW93-F1
#
_entry.id   AF-A0A316YW93-F1
#
_cell.length_a   1.000
_cell.length_b   1.000
_cell.length_c   1.000
_cell.angle_alpha   90.00
_cell.angle_beta   90.00
_cell.angle_gamma   90.00
#
_symmetry.space_group_name_H-M   'P 1'
#
loop_
_entity.id
_entity.type
_entity.pdbx_description
1 polymer ?
#
loop_
_entity_poly.entity_id
_entity_poly.type
_entity_poly.pdbx_seq_one_letter_code
_entity_poly.pdbx_strand_id
1 'polypeptide(L)'
;MVADETAARQKDDEAVAGKRSMAAPMTEMAKRMSWLVGRLSPPHVVDARHLPRYWQTTQLRREQPCQASQQQDSSEEIEAETDRTQGSSPHQIDHLLASSSSSSSLSSSFAPSSPSTIEEIVRRSRKHRVIFFGEQHHQPEVLSAQLQLLLALVKDRRREHGKDARVHLVLEQFNLVEQPLLNRAAAPVPAVAEGEEQDKARARPVSSQEGFDLRHYWPLVQLARENDVKVWAGFPPRSWASLLARGKEDSTAESEEYKQQQQKQDVWSRIQQLDSDRFIEAEPASDSVVPPMRAEQKWSLISHVSWPHRSYLRSLFRPEEPAPCPPENLSVAARATENTVTVAPPEEKTGFLAAQALKDTYLAHVVDHVLDLPATLTPLSSASAADSSAIDQVGKRHNDTVLVICGAGHCEWGFGAVERLRAMRGRDAEQPLIVLSKPRDSHLWVRDDHDASTSPSQQATTTESSASPSPPSHHPAGWNQRLADFICLYDWVDV
;
A
#
# COMPACT_ATOMS: atom_id res chain seq x y z
N MET A 1 58.62 -36.03 -29.39
CA MET A 1 58.00 -34.72 -29.11
C MET A 1 56.48 -34.77 -29.37
N VAL A 2 55.76 -35.74 -28.81
CA VAL A 2 54.28 -35.80 -28.88
C VAL A 2 53.80 -36.50 -27.60
N ALA A 3 53.84 -35.82 -26.46
CA ALA A 3 53.39 -36.38 -25.17
C ALA A 3 53.06 -35.29 -24.13
N ASP A 4 52.52 -34.13 -24.54
CA ASP A 4 52.29 -33.04 -23.57
C ASP A 4 51.11 -32.10 -23.93
N GLU A 5 50.07 -32.61 -24.59
CA GLU A 5 48.89 -31.80 -24.97
C GLU A 5 47.55 -32.31 -24.40
N THR A 6 47.54 -33.51 -23.80
CA THR A 6 46.32 -34.10 -23.23
C THR A 6 46.09 -33.78 -21.75
N ALA A 7 47.13 -33.35 -21.01
CA ALA A 7 46.99 -33.00 -19.59
C ALA A 7 46.42 -31.60 -19.34
N ALA A 8 46.50 -30.69 -20.32
CA ALA A 8 46.00 -29.32 -20.19
C ALA A 8 44.46 -29.23 -20.38
N ARG A 9 43.87 -30.06 -21.24
CA ARG A 9 42.41 -30.04 -21.49
C ARG A 9 41.58 -30.67 -20.37
N GLN A 10 42.16 -31.57 -19.57
CA GLN A 10 41.43 -32.24 -18.49
C GLN A 10 41.28 -31.38 -17.23
N LYS A 11 42.08 -30.30 -17.09
CA LYS A 11 41.96 -29.32 -16.01
C LYS A 11 40.89 -28.25 -16.25
N ASP A 12 40.57 -27.97 -17.51
CA ASP A 12 39.55 -26.97 -17.86
C ASP A 12 38.12 -27.53 -17.75
N ASP A 13 37.92 -28.84 -17.94
CA ASP A 13 36.60 -29.48 -17.77
C ASP A 13 36.23 -29.72 -16.28
N GLU A 14 37.21 -29.85 -15.38
CA GLU A 14 36.96 -29.95 -13.92
C GLU A 14 36.61 -28.59 -13.28
N ALA A 15 37.03 -27.47 -13.89
CA ALA A 15 36.74 -26.13 -13.38
C ALA A 15 35.30 -25.65 -13.68
N VAL A 16 34.60 -26.27 -14.65
CA VAL A 16 33.23 -25.89 -15.04
C VAL A 16 32.15 -26.70 -14.31
N ALA A 17 32.51 -27.84 -13.70
CA ALA A 17 31.56 -28.68 -12.95
C ALA A 17 31.27 -28.19 -11.52
N GLY A 18 32.10 -27.29 -10.98
CA GLY A 18 32.02 -26.84 -9.58
C GLY A 18 31.22 -25.56 -9.39
N LYS A 19 29.88 -25.64 -9.40
CA LYS A 19 28.92 -24.77 -8.67
C LYS A 19 27.49 -24.89 -9.23
N ARG A 20 26.96 -26.11 -9.39
CA ARG A 20 25.50 -26.28 -9.37
C ARG A 20 25.06 -26.13 -7.92
N SER A 21 24.75 -24.89 -7.53
CA SER A 21 24.05 -24.57 -6.28
C SER A 21 22.75 -25.35 -6.29
N MET A 22 22.72 -26.50 -5.61
CA MET A 22 21.49 -27.25 -5.37
C MET A 22 20.58 -26.31 -4.57
N ALA A 23 19.53 -25.80 -5.22
CA ALA A 23 18.49 -25.08 -4.50
C ALA A 23 17.91 -26.05 -3.46
N ALA A 24 17.72 -25.58 -2.23
CA ALA A 24 17.03 -26.39 -1.23
C ALA A 24 15.66 -26.79 -1.81
N PRO A 25 15.26 -28.07 -1.71
CA PRO A 25 13.97 -28.49 -2.22
C PRO A 25 12.87 -27.69 -1.53
N MET A 26 11.94 -27.14 -2.32
CA MET A 26 10.76 -26.47 -1.77
C MET A 26 9.99 -27.43 -0.87
N THR A 27 9.49 -26.91 0.26
CA THR A 27 8.56 -27.64 1.14
C THR A 27 7.32 -28.04 0.34
N GLU A 28 6.65 -29.12 0.73
CA GLU A 28 5.41 -29.55 0.07
C GLU A 28 4.30 -28.51 0.21
N MET A 29 4.28 -27.80 1.34
CA MET A 29 3.38 -26.66 1.57
C MET A 29 3.65 -25.51 0.59
N ALA A 30 4.92 -25.14 0.35
CA ALA A 30 5.26 -24.09 -0.61
C ALA A 30 4.81 -24.44 -2.04
N LYS A 31 4.94 -25.71 -2.44
CA LYS A 31 4.42 -26.19 -3.73
C LYS A 31 2.91 -26.07 -3.80
N ARG A 32 2.20 -26.52 -2.75
CA ARG A 32 0.74 -26.43 -2.66
C ARG A 32 0.25 -24.98 -2.71
N MET A 33 0.88 -24.08 -1.96
CA MET A 33 0.55 -22.64 -1.99
C MET A 33 0.81 -22.03 -3.36
N SER A 34 1.98 -22.29 -3.97
CA SER A 34 2.25 -21.81 -5.34
C SER A 34 1.25 -22.35 -6.36
N TRP A 35 0.80 -23.61 -6.20
CA TRP A 35 -0.20 -24.21 -7.06
C TRP A 35 -1.59 -23.59 -6.85
N LEU A 36 -1.99 -23.33 -5.61
CA LEU A 36 -3.25 -22.64 -5.28
C LEU A 36 -3.27 -21.23 -5.86
N VAL A 37 -2.19 -20.46 -5.66
CA VAL A 37 -2.07 -19.10 -6.22
C VAL A 37 -2.11 -19.12 -7.75
N GLY A 38 -1.50 -20.13 -8.38
CA GLY A 38 -1.54 -20.31 -9.84
C GLY A 38 -2.91 -20.69 -10.41
N ARG A 39 -3.88 -21.05 -9.57
CA ARG A 39 -5.28 -21.33 -9.95
C ARG A 39 -6.21 -20.14 -9.76
N LEU A 40 -5.75 -19.07 -9.12
CA LEU A 40 -6.53 -17.85 -8.99
C LEU A 40 -6.69 -17.21 -10.38
N SER A 41 -7.86 -16.62 -10.62
CA SER A 41 -8.09 -15.82 -11.81
C SER A 41 -7.07 -14.66 -11.84
N PRO A 42 -6.41 -14.40 -12.97
CA PRO A 42 -5.54 -13.24 -13.09
C PRO A 42 -6.32 -11.96 -12.79
N PRO A 43 -5.78 -11.03 -11.98
CA PRO A 43 -6.45 -9.78 -11.70
C PRO A 43 -6.51 -8.92 -12.95
N HIS A 44 -7.59 -8.16 -13.08
CA HIS A 44 -7.73 -7.21 -14.17
C HIS A 44 -6.95 -5.94 -13.82
N VAL A 45 -5.76 -5.77 -14.40
CA VAL A 45 -4.92 -4.60 -14.16
C VAL A 45 -4.97 -3.65 -15.35
N VAL A 46 -5.08 -2.36 -15.06
CA VAL A 46 -5.02 -1.26 -16.03
C VAL A 46 -3.83 -0.35 -15.72
N ASP A 47 -3.12 0.08 -16.77
CA ASP A 47 -2.07 1.10 -16.62
C ASP A 47 -2.68 2.47 -16.32
N ALA A 48 -2.32 3.06 -15.18
CA ALA A 48 -2.92 4.28 -14.69
C ALA A 48 -2.44 5.55 -15.42
N ARG A 49 -1.46 5.46 -16.33
CA ARG A 49 -0.94 6.63 -17.08
C ARG A 49 -2.00 7.35 -17.91
N HIS A 50 -3.08 6.65 -18.27
CA HIS A 50 -4.17 7.19 -19.08
C HIS A 50 -5.39 7.62 -18.26
N LEU A 51 -5.35 7.40 -16.94
CA LEU A 51 -6.47 7.73 -16.07
C LEU A 51 -6.51 9.22 -15.74
N PRO A 52 -7.70 9.76 -15.45
CA PRO A 52 -7.83 11.14 -15.01
C PRO A 52 -6.95 11.40 -13.78
N ARG A 53 -6.35 12.60 -13.76
CA ARG A 53 -5.62 13.10 -12.59
C ARG A 53 -6.60 13.41 -11.47
N TYR A 54 -6.11 13.50 -10.23
CA TYR A 54 -6.99 13.67 -9.06
C TYR A 54 -7.92 14.90 -9.16
N TRP A 55 -7.46 16.03 -9.70
CA TRP A 55 -8.35 17.20 -9.90
C TRP A 55 -9.46 16.98 -10.93
N GLN A 56 -9.24 16.08 -11.90
CA GLN A 56 -10.24 15.80 -12.94
C GLN A 56 -11.35 14.93 -12.35
N THR A 57 -11.01 13.98 -11.47
CA THR A 57 -12.01 13.12 -10.82
C THR A 57 -12.90 13.90 -9.86
N THR A 58 -12.39 14.96 -9.23
CA THR A 58 -13.20 15.82 -8.34
C THR A 58 -14.07 16.82 -9.09
N GLN A 59 -13.70 17.23 -10.31
CA GLN A 59 -14.52 18.12 -11.14
C GLN A 59 -15.72 17.41 -11.76
N LEU A 60 -15.54 16.18 -12.28
CA LEU A 60 -16.63 15.40 -12.90
C LEU A 60 -17.86 15.25 -11.98
N ARG A 61 -17.65 15.13 -10.67
CA ARG A 61 -18.76 15.08 -9.69
C ARG A 61 -19.57 16.36 -9.58
N ARG A 62 -18.96 17.54 -9.80
CA ARG A 62 -19.68 18.82 -9.69
C ARG A 62 -20.63 19.04 -10.85
N GLU A 63 -20.29 18.48 -12.02
CA GLU A 63 -21.02 18.70 -13.26
C GLU A 63 -22.18 17.72 -13.46
N GLN A 64 -22.26 16.64 -12.66
CA GLN A 64 -23.43 15.77 -12.61
C GLN A 64 -24.49 16.38 -11.67
N PRO A 65 -25.56 17.03 -12.17
CA PRO A 65 -26.66 17.44 -11.33
C PRO A 65 -27.27 16.19 -10.67
N CYS A 66 -27.37 16.20 -9.34
CA CYS A 66 -28.09 15.17 -8.59
C CYS A 66 -29.53 15.10 -9.10
N GLN A 67 -29.80 14.22 -10.07
CA GLN A 67 -31.17 13.89 -10.51
C GLN A 67 -31.90 12.99 -9.50
N ALA A 68 -31.32 12.75 -8.32
CA ALA A 68 -31.78 11.77 -7.34
C ALA A 68 -32.86 12.26 -6.36
N SER A 69 -33.59 13.35 -6.63
CA SER A 69 -34.60 13.87 -5.68
C SER A 69 -35.96 14.24 -6.30
N GLN A 70 -36.40 13.50 -7.32
CA GLN A 70 -37.79 13.53 -7.81
C GLN A 70 -38.49 12.16 -7.81
N GLN A 71 -38.21 11.28 -6.84
CA GLN A 71 -39.07 10.15 -6.53
C GLN A 71 -39.59 10.25 -5.10
N GLN A 72 -40.79 10.87 -5.00
CA GLN A 72 -41.92 10.58 -4.09
C GLN A 72 -41.57 9.76 -2.84
N ASP A 73 -41.60 10.30 -1.62
CA ASP A 73 -42.77 10.83 -0.89
C ASP A 73 -44.08 10.07 -1.15
N SER A 74 -44.13 8.83 -0.65
CA SER A 74 -45.37 8.21 -0.16
C SER A 74 -45.05 7.45 1.12
N SER A 75 -45.40 8.08 2.23
CA SER A 75 -45.38 7.52 3.57
C SER A 75 -46.37 6.36 3.68
N GLU A 76 -45.95 5.22 4.25
CA GLU A 76 -46.84 4.32 4.97
C GLU A 76 -46.14 3.86 6.26
N GLU A 77 -46.77 4.21 7.38
CA GLU A 77 -46.47 3.78 8.74
C GLU A 77 -46.65 2.26 8.87
N ILE A 78 -45.65 1.55 9.40
CA ILE A 78 -45.89 0.27 10.06
C ILE A 78 -45.13 0.25 11.39
N GLU A 79 -45.91 0.04 12.44
CA GLU A 79 -45.54 0.01 13.85
C GLU A 79 -44.60 -1.15 14.22
N ALA A 80 -43.90 -0.94 15.32
CA ALA A 80 -42.95 -1.85 15.94
C ALA A 80 -43.61 -3.08 16.56
N GLU A 81 -43.02 -4.25 16.35
CA GLU A 81 -43.22 -5.41 17.21
C GLU A 81 -41.87 -6.09 17.47
N THR A 82 -41.37 -5.90 18.69
CA THR A 82 -40.19 -6.57 19.25
C THR A 82 -40.62 -7.86 19.94
N ASP A 83 -40.21 -9.03 19.45
CA ASP A 83 -39.95 -10.18 20.33
C ASP A 83 -39.07 -11.26 19.68
N ARG A 84 -38.30 -11.94 20.54
CA ARG A 84 -37.76 -13.32 20.44
C ARG A 84 -36.41 -13.67 19.78
N THR A 85 -35.47 -13.96 20.70
CA THR A 85 -34.73 -15.23 20.93
C THR A 85 -33.88 -15.90 19.84
N GLN A 86 -32.61 -16.11 20.25
CA GLN A 86 -31.79 -17.32 20.17
C GLN A 86 -31.55 -18.02 18.83
N GLY A 87 -30.27 -18.01 18.44
CA GLY A 87 -29.51 -19.23 18.14
C GLY A 87 -29.44 -19.63 16.68
N SER A 88 -28.23 -19.60 16.11
CA SER A 88 -27.76 -20.55 15.07
C SER A 88 -26.28 -20.30 14.73
N SER A 89 -25.46 -21.35 14.85
CA SER A 89 -24.20 -21.52 14.11
C SER A 89 -24.51 -21.71 12.62
N PRO A 90 -23.58 -21.45 11.68
CA PRO A 90 -22.92 -22.61 11.07
C PRO A 90 -21.49 -22.39 10.52
N HIS A 91 -20.73 -23.50 10.56
CA HIS A 91 -19.73 -23.85 9.56
C HIS A 91 -20.36 -23.95 8.15
N GLN A 92 -19.70 -23.40 7.12
CA GLN A 92 -19.42 -24.06 5.82
C GLN A 92 -18.84 -23.05 4.81
N ILE A 93 -17.55 -23.17 4.52
CA ILE A 93 -16.88 -22.56 3.37
C ILE A 93 -16.76 -23.67 2.34
N ASP A 94 -17.70 -23.76 1.38
CA ASP A 94 -17.59 -24.68 0.23
C ASP A 94 -18.48 -24.26 -0.97
N HIS A 95 -18.67 -22.96 -1.21
CA HIS A 95 -19.39 -22.47 -2.40
C HIS A 95 -18.77 -21.19 -2.98
N LEU A 96 -17.61 -21.30 -3.64
CA LEU A 96 -17.03 -20.19 -4.44
C LEU A 96 -16.37 -20.65 -5.76
N LEU A 97 -16.81 -21.76 -6.34
CA LEU A 97 -16.37 -22.20 -7.67
C LEU A 97 -17.57 -22.69 -8.50
N ALA A 98 -18.30 -21.75 -9.12
CA ALA A 98 -19.02 -21.89 -10.40
C ALA A 98 -20.31 -21.06 -10.44
N SER A 99 -20.20 -19.79 -10.87
CA SER A 99 -21.33 -19.07 -11.48
C SER A 99 -20.80 -17.77 -12.11
N SER A 100 -20.40 -17.85 -13.38
CA SER A 100 -20.09 -16.70 -14.22
C SER A 100 -21.14 -16.66 -15.33
N SER A 101 -22.12 -15.76 -15.21
CA SER A 101 -23.13 -15.55 -16.25
C SER A 101 -23.23 -14.05 -16.56
N SER A 102 -22.58 -13.67 -17.65
CA SER A 102 -22.99 -12.63 -18.61
C SER A 102 -23.51 -11.28 -18.08
N SER A 103 -22.60 -10.32 -17.89
CA SER A 103 -22.86 -8.89 -18.01
C SER A 103 -21.98 -8.31 -19.14
N SER A 104 -22.56 -8.14 -20.33
CA SER A 104 -21.86 -7.62 -21.52
C SER A 104 -22.61 -6.40 -22.07
N SER A 105 -22.09 -5.18 -21.85
CA SER A 105 -22.31 -3.99 -22.73
C SER A 105 -21.69 -2.65 -22.24
N LEU A 106 -20.44 -2.63 -21.73
CA LEU A 106 -19.76 -1.35 -21.41
C LEU A 106 -18.32 -1.21 -21.99
N SER A 107 -18.01 -1.84 -23.12
CA SER A 107 -16.61 -2.01 -23.56
C SER A 107 -16.36 -1.66 -25.03
N SER A 108 -16.30 -0.38 -25.41
CA SER A 108 -15.71 -0.05 -26.72
C SER A 108 -14.80 1.18 -26.79
N SER A 109 -14.87 2.12 -25.84
CA SER A 109 -14.11 3.40 -25.93
C SER A 109 -12.64 3.28 -25.50
N PHE A 110 -12.28 2.22 -24.78
CA PHE A 110 -10.91 1.89 -24.40
C PHE A 110 -10.64 0.43 -24.78
N ALA A 111 -10.28 0.16 -26.03
CA ALA A 111 -9.61 -1.11 -26.32
C ALA A 111 -8.24 -1.05 -25.64
N PRO A 112 -8.02 -1.70 -24.48
CA PRO A 112 -6.75 -1.61 -23.81
C PRO A 112 -5.73 -2.27 -24.74
N SER A 113 -4.57 -1.63 -24.92
CA SER A 113 -3.42 -2.20 -25.61
C SER A 113 -2.90 -3.42 -24.83
N SER A 114 -3.59 -4.55 -24.91
CA SER A 114 -3.43 -5.74 -24.04
C SER A 114 -3.70 -5.40 -22.55
N PRO A 115 -4.56 -6.14 -21.83
CA PRO A 115 -4.71 -5.93 -20.39
C PRO A 115 -3.34 -6.04 -19.74
N SER A 116 -2.94 -5.04 -18.96
CA SER A 116 -1.71 -5.17 -18.18
C SER A 116 -1.90 -6.30 -17.19
N THR A 117 -0.87 -7.10 -16.99
CA THR A 117 -0.92 -8.27 -16.11
C THR A 117 -0.02 -8.05 -14.90
N ILE A 118 -0.09 -8.95 -13.91
CA ILE A 118 0.87 -8.97 -12.80
C ILE A 118 2.31 -8.98 -13.32
N GLU A 119 2.58 -9.65 -14.44
CA GLU A 119 3.88 -9.68 -15.08
C GLU A 119 4.35 -8.29 -15.54
N GLU A 120 3.44 -7.42 -15.98
CA GLU A 120 3.78 -6.04 -16.35
C GLU A 120 4.12 -5.19 -15.12
N ILE A 121 3.39 -5.37 -14.02
CA ILE A 121 3.74 -4.73 -12.73
C ILE A 121 5.13 -5.18 -12.30
N VAL A 122 5.40 -6.49 -12.31
CA VAL A 122 6.70 -7.07 -11.93
C VAL A 122 7.82 -6.59 -12.85
N ARG A 123 7.58 -6.57 -14.17
CA ARG A 123 8.57 -6.06 -15.14
C ARG A 123 8.91 -4.59 -14.88
N ARG A 124 7.92 -3.75 -14.58
CA ARG A 124 8.15 -2.33 -14.26
C ARG A 124 8.79 -2.17 -12.88
N SER A 125 8.43 -3.00 -11.91
CA SER A 125 9.01 -2.95 -10.55
C SER A 125 10.51 -3.25 -10.51
N ARG A 126 11.10 -3.80 -11.57
CA ARG A 126 12.56 -4.00 -11.65
C ARG A 126 13.38 -2.72 -11.43
N LYS A 127 12.80 -1.56 -11.74
CA LYS A 127 13.40 -0.24 -11.52
C LYS A 127 13.01 0.42 -10.19
N HIS A 128 12.27 -0.32 -9.36
CA HIS A 128 11.67 0.17 -8.12
C HIS A 128 11.94 -0.82 -6.97
N ARG A 129 12.64 -0.38 -5.94
CA ARG A 129 12.84 -1.14 -4.69
C ARG A 129 11.61 -1.19 -3.82
N VAL A 130 10.68 -0.25 -3.97
CA VAL A 130 9.47 -0.16 -3.15
C VAL A 130 8.25 -0.23 -4.05
N ILE A 131 7.31 -1.09 -3.67
CA ILE A 131 6.03 -1.25 -4.34
C ILE A 131 4.95 -1.08 -3.27
N PHE A 132 4.11 -0.07 -3.40
CA PHE A 132 2.90 0.06 -2.60
C PHE A 132 1.73 -0.59 -3.33
N PHE A 133 0.96 -1.37 -2.61
CA PHE A 133 -0.32 -1.91 -3.03
C PHE A 133 -1.40 -1.35 -2.10
N GLY A 134 -2.13 -0.36 -2.60
CA GLY A 134 -3.28 0.24 -1.95
C GLY A 134 -4.51 -0.61 -2.11
N GLU A 135 -5.15 -1.02 -1.03
CA GLU A 135 -6.32 -1.88 -1.05
C GLU A 135 -7.60 -1.19 -0.56
N GLN A 136 -8.73 -1.75 -0.97
CA GLN A 136 -9.92 -1.75 -0.14
C GLN A 136 -9.89 -3.02 0.72
N HIS A 137 -9.99 -2.84 2.04
CA HIS A 137 -9.87 -3.95 2.98
C HIS A 137 -10.94 -5.03 2.77
N HIS A 138 -10.55 -6.26 3.09
CA HIS A 138 -11.42 -7.45 3.14
C HIS A 138 -12.00 -7.92 1.81
N GLN A 139 -11.57 -7.37 0.67
CA GLN A 139 -12.04 -7.79 -0.65
C GLN A 139 -11.27 -9.03 -1.16
N PRO A 140 -11.92 -10.19 -1.38
CA PRO A 140 -11.23 -11.44 -1.74
C PRO A 140 -10.44 -11.40 -3.05
N GLU A 141 -10.95 -10.69 -4.05
CA GLU A 141 -10.24 -10.51 -5.33
C GLU A 141 -8.99 -9.65 -5.16
N VAL A 142 -9.04 -8.66 -4.26
CA VAL A 142 -7.89 -7.82 -3.94
C VAL A 142 -6.81 -8.65 -3.25
N LEU A 143 -7.17 -9.47 -2.26
CA LEU A 143 -6.25 -10.43 -1.64
C LEU A 143 -5.64 -11.39 -2.67
N SER A 144 -6.45 -11.88 -3.62
CA SER A 144 -6.00 -12.76 -4.68
C SER A 144 -4.94 -12.09 -5.57
N ALA A 145 -5.13 -10.81 -5.89
CA ALA A 145 -4.15 -10.01 -6.64
C ALA A 145 -2.85 -9.81 -5.85
N GLN A 146 -2.94 -9.55 -4.54
CA GLN A 146 -1.78 -9.39 -3.65
C GLN A 146 -0.96 -10.66 -3.53
N LEU A 147 -1.62 -11.82 -3.38
CA LEU A 147 -0.96 -13.14 -3.36
C LEU A 147 -0.21 -13.42 -4.66
N GLN A 148 -0.86 -13.17 -5.80
CA GLN A 148 -0.25 -13.34 -7.13
C GLN A 148 0.95 -12.41 -7.32
N LEU A 149 0.82 -11.12 -6.94
CA LEU A 149 1.89 -10.15 -7.04
C LEU A 149 3.09 -10.54 -6.16
N LEU A 150 2.87 -10.89 -4.89
CA LEU A 150 3.94 -11.30 -3.99
C LEU A 150 4.72 -12.50 -4.54
N LEU A 151 4.01 -13.55 -4.98
CA LEU A 151 4.63 -14.74 -5.55
C LEU A 151 5.42 -14.42 -6.83
N ALA A 152 4.86 -13.58 -7.70
CA ALA A 152 5.50 -13.18 -8.94
C ALA A 152 6.78 -12.35 -8.70
N LEU A 153 6.76 -11.43 -7.72
CA LEU A 153 7.94 -10.67 -7.30
C LEU A 153 9.04 -11.58 -6.74
N VAL A 154 8.70 -12.52 -5.85
CA VAL A 154 9.67 -13.48 -5.31
C VAL A 154 10.33 -14.27 -6.43
N LYS A 155 9.54 -14.81 -7.37
CA LYS A 155 10.05 -15.58 -8.51
C LYS A 155 10.94 -14.74 -9.41
N ASP A 156 10.54 -13.51 -9.72
CA ASP A 156 11.31 -12.61 -10.57
C ASP A 156 12.65 -12.24 -9.93
N ARG A 157 12.65 -11.81 -8.66
CA ARG A 157 13.87 -11.42 -7.95
C ARG A 157 14.85 -12.58 -7.78
N ARG A 158 14.35 -13.78 -7.48
CA ARG A 158 15.19 -14.98 -7.41
C ARG A 158 15.77 -15.37 -8.76
N ARG A 159 15.03 -15.15 -9.86
CA ARG A 159 15.56 -15.37 -11.22
C ARG A 159 16.64 -14.36 -11.57
N GLU A 160 16.47 -13.09 -11.20
CA GLU A 160 17.42 -12.02 -11.53
C GLU A 160 18.68 -12.03 -10.66
N HIS A 161 18.54 -12.26 -9.35
CA HIS A 161 19.64 -12.08 -8.39
C HIS A 161 19.94 -13.36 -7.58
N GLY A 162 19.30 -14.49 -7.88
CA GLY A 162 19.55 -15.76 -7.19
C GLY A 162 19.02 -15.78 -5.76
N LYS A 163 19.73 -16.46 -4.87
CA LYS A 163 19.36 -16.59 -3.45
C LYS A 163 19.56 -15.29 -2.65
N ASP A 164 20.34 -14.35 -3.18
CA ASP A 164 20.66 -13.08 -2.52
C ASP A 164 19.52 -12.05 -2.67
N ALA A 165 18.55 -12.31 -3.55
CA ALA A 165 17.40 -11.45 -3.74
C ALA A 165 16.42 -11.60 -2.57
N ARG A 166 16.16 -10.51 -1.85
CA ARG A 166 15.21 -10.50 -0.74
C ARG A 166 13.96 -9.72 -1.09
N VAL A 167 12.82 -10.30 -0.77
CA VAL A 167 11.54 -9.62 -0.78
C VAL A 167 11.09 -9.47 0.67
N HIS A 168 10.70 -8.26 1.04
CA HIS A 168 10.09 -7.95 2.32
C HIS A 168 8.63 -7.58 2.12
N LEU A 169 7.78 -7.98 3.05
CA LEU A 169 6.35 -7.66 3.06
C LEU A 169 6.05 -6.77 4.28
N VAL A 170 5.51 -5.59 4.05
CA VAL A 170 5.06 -4.67 5.12
C VAL A 170 3.54 -4.60 5.08
N LEU A 171 2.87 -4.81 6.21
CA LEU A 171 1.41 -4.90 6.29
C LEU A 171 0.84 -3.86 7.24
N GLU A 172 -0.06 -2.99 6.76
CA GLU A 172 -0.81 -2.03 7.58
C GLU A 172 -1.66 -2.72 8.66
N GLN A 173 -2.21 -3.89 8.34
CA GLN A 173 -3.22 -4.56 9.16
C GLN A 173 -2.65 -5.09 10.48
N PHE A 174 -1.32 -5.08 10.60
CA PHE A 174 -0.59 -5.46 11.79
C PHE A 174 0.10 -4.23 12.39
N ASN A 175 -0.16 -3.98 13.66
CA ASN A 175 0.54 -2.94 14.38
C ASN A 175 1.84 -3.47 15.00
N LEU A 176 2.68 -2.55 15.43
CA LEU A 176 4.00 -2.83 15.97
C LEU A 176 4.04 -3.78 17.17
N VAL A 177 2.98 -3.83 17.99
CA VAL A 177 2.87 -4.76 19.13
C VAL A 177 2.66 -6.20 18.66
N GLU A 178 2.17 -6.38 17.43
CA GLU A 178 1.91 -7.67 16.80
C GLU A 178 3.13 -8.21 16.02
N GLN A 179 4.25 -7.48 15.95
CA GLN A 179 5.47 -7.98 15.29
C GLN A 179 5.97 -9.34 15.83
N PRO A 180 5.92 -9.64 17.15
CA PRO A 180 6.27 -10.97 17.65
C PRO A 180 5.33 -12.08 17.17
N LEU A 181 4.06 -11.77 16.87
CA LEU A 181 3.14 -12.71 16.24
C LEU A 181 3.59 -13.00 14.80
N LEU A 182 3.88 -11.96 14.01
CA LEU A 182 4.38 -12.11 12.64
C LEU A 182 5.68 -12.90 12.59
N ASN A 183 6.62 -12.61 13.49
CA ASN A 183 7.89 -13.35 13.58
C ASN A 183 7.68 -14.85 13.84
N ARG A 184 6.76 -15.19 14.77
CA ARG A 184 6.41 -16.60 15.04
C ARG A 184 5.68 -17.26 13.87
N ALA A 185 4.82 -16.51 13.18
CA ALA A 185 4.09 -16.98 12.01
C ALA A 185 5.04 -17.25 10.84
N ALA A 186 6.04 -16.39 10.64
CA ALA A 186 7.04 -16.50 9.58
C ALA A 186 8.20 -17.47 9.91
N ALA A 187 8.33 -17.90 11.18
CA ALA A 187 9.37 -18.84 11.58
C ALA A 187 9.21 -20.19 10.85
N PRO A 188 10.31 -20.79 10.34
CA PRO A 188 10.28 -22.13 9.75
C PRO A 188 9.63 -23.13 10.70
N VAL A 189 8.77 -24.00 10.16
CA VAL A 189 8.23 -25.12 10.93
C VAL A 189 9.33 -26.18 11.02
N PRO A 190 9.74 -26.62 12.23
CA PRO A 190 10.66 -27.74 12.34
C PRO A 190 10.01 -28.99 11.72
N ALA A 191 10.75 -29.75 10.91
CA ALA A 191 10.23 -30.94 10.21
C ALA A 191 9.64 -32.01 11.15
N VAL A 192 9.96 -31.98 12.44
CA VAL A 192 9.48 -32.94 13.47
C VAL A 192 8.15 -32.49 14.09
N ALA A 193 7.71 -31.27 13.80
CA ALA A 193 6.60 -30.59 14.46
C ALA A 193 5.35 -30.44 13.55
N GLU A 194 5.27 -31.23 12.47
CA GLU A 194 4.14 -31.25 11.52
C GLU A 194 2.89 -31.94 12.12
N GLY A 195 2.45 -31.52 13.31
CA GLY A 195 1.16 -31.90 13.88
C GLY A 195 0.10 -30.84 13.57
N GLU A 196 -1.07 -31.25 13.08
CA GLU A 196 -2.22 -30.36 12.81
C GLU A 196 -2.58 -29.43 14.00
N GLU A 197 -2.30 -29.87 15.21
CA GLU A 197 -2.58 -29.14 16.45
C GLU A 197 -1.71 -27.88 16.60
N GLN A 198 -0.48 -27.91 16.09
CA GLN A 198 0.44 -26.78 16.16
C GLN A 198 0.12 -25.73 15.09
N ASP A 199 -0.36 -26.14 13.92
CA ASP A 199 -0.92 -25.25 12.91
C ASP A 199 -2.22 -24.61 13.40
N LYS A 200 -3.10 -25.35 14.08
CA LYS A 200 -4.32 -24.80 14.73
C LYS A 200 -3.98 -23.82 15.85
N ALA A 201 -2.93 -24.09 16.65
CA ALA A 201 -2.48 -23.17 17.68
C ALA A 201 -1.89 -21.86 17.12
N ARG A 202 -1.22 -21.94 15.96
CA ARG A 202 -0.69 -20.76 15.23
C ARG A 202 -1.76 -19.99 14.47
N ALA A 203 -2.77 -20.69 13.96
CA ALA A 203 -3.92 -20.11 13.27
C ALA A 203 -5.03 -19.64 14.22
N ARG A 204 -4.83 -19.71 15.55
CA ARG A 204 -5.80 -19.14 16.49
C ARG A 204 -6.05 -17.69 16.10
N PRO A 205 -7.31 -17.29 15.88
CA PRO A 205 -7.64 -15.95 15.46
C PRO A 205 -7.13 -14.99 16.53
N VAL A 206 -6.05 -14.29 16.21
CA VAL A 206 -5.62 -13.15 16.99
C VAL A 206 -6.57 -12.04 16.58
N SER A 207 -7.42 -11.62 17.52
CA SER A 207 -8.16 -10.38 17.33
C SER A 207 -7.14 -9.25 17.30
N SER A 208 -6.98 -8.59 16.16
CA SER A 208 -6.20 -7.36 16.12
C SER A 208 -6.92 -6.27 16.87
N GLN A 209 -6.18 -5.45 17.62
CA GLN A 209 -6.73 -4.23 18.22
C GLN A 209 -7.09 -3.16 17.18
N GLU A 210 -6.60 -3.31 15.94
CA GLU A 210 -6.88 -2.39 14.84
C GLU A 210 -8.27 -2.61 14.22
N GLY A 211 -8.95 -3.72 14.55
CA GLY A 211 -10.28 -4.04 14.03
C GLY A 211 -10.28 -4.75 12.67
N PHE A 212 -9.11 -5.13 12.16
CA PHE A 212 -9.01 -5.97 10.97
C PHE A 212 -9.29 -7.44 11.31
N ASP A 213 -10.09 -8.11 10.47
CA ASP A 213 -10.12 -9.58 10.45
C ASP A 213 -8.79 -10.13 9.91
N LEU A 214 -7.87 -10.47 10.82
CA LEU A 214 -6.56 -11.01 10.46
C LEU A 214 -6.63 -12.35 9.72
N ARG A 215 -7.76 -13.07 9.79
CA ARG A 215 -7.95 -14.33 9.03
C ARG A 215 -7.90 -14.07 7.53
N HIS A 216 -8.41 -12.93 7.09
CA HIS A 216 -8.36 -12.52 5.68
C HIS A 216 -6.93 -12.37 5.18
N TYR A 217 -6.02 -11.81 5.99
CA TYR A 217 -4.64 -11.54 5.59
C TYR A 217 -3.67 -12.69 5.89
N TRP A 218 -4.12 -13.73 6.60
CA TRP A 218 -3.28 -14.87 6.95
C TRP A 218 -2.69 -15.63 5.74
N PRO A 219 -3.39 -15.82 4.61
CA PRO A 219 -2.81 -16.42 3.41
C PRO A 219 -1.56 -15.68 2.90
N LEU A 220 -1.47 -14.34 3.05
CA LEU A 220 -0.27 -13.58 2.70
C LEU A 220 0.89 -13.92 3.61
N VAL A 221 0.65 -14.00 4.93
CA VAL A 221 1.69 -14.36 5.92
C VAL A 221 2.19 -15.78 5.69
N GLN A 222 1.30 -16.72 5.38
CA GLN A 222 1.67 -18.10 5.02
C GLN A 222 2.47 -18.15 3.72
N LEU A 223 2.01 -17.48 2.67
CA LEU A 223 2.73 -17.41 1.40
C LEU A 223 4.13 -16.79 1.58
N ALA A 224 4.23 -15.75 2.40
CA ALA A 224 5.49 -15.11 2.74
C ALA A 224 6.45 -16.08 3.43
N ARG A 225 6.00 -16.80 4.47
CA ARG A 225 6.79 -17.85 5.14
C ARG A 225 7.31 -18.89 4.17
N GLU A 226 6.43 -19.48 3.37
CA GLU A 226 6.79 -20.53 2.41
C GLU A 226 7.77 -20.06 1.34
N ASN A 227 7.87 -18.75 1.14
CA ASN A 227 8.76 -18.12 0.20
C ASN A 227 9.92 -17.36 0.86
N ASP A 228 10.15 -17.54 2.15
CA ASP A 228 11.23 -16.88 2.88
C ASP A 228 11.22 -15.34 2.74
N VAL A 229 9.99 -14.79 2.74
CA VAL A 229 9.73 -13.36 2.72
C VAL A 229 9.55 -12.90 4.15
N LYS A 230 10.34 -11.92 4.57
CA LYS A 230 10.24 -11.35 5.91
C LYS A 230 9.05 -10.40 6.01
N VAL A 231 8.20 -10.60 7.01
CA VAL A 231 6.96 -9.83 7.21
C VAL A 231 7.13 -8.82 8.36
N TRP A 232 6.68 -7.59 8.12
CA TRP A 232 6.80 -6.46 9.02
C TRP A 232 5.42 -5.86 9.32
N ALA A 233 5.18 -5.54 10.58
CA ALA A 233 4.08 -4.72 11.01
C ALA A 233 4.30 -3.27 10.54
N GLY A 234 3.37 -2.77 9.75
CA GLY A 234 3.48 -1.46 9.11
C GLY A 234 2.91 -0.32 9.94
N PHE A 235 2.11 -0.59 10.98
CA PHE A 235 1.31 0.44 11.65
C PHE A 235 1.67 0.70 13.11
N PRO A 236 1.49 1.95 13.58
CA PRO A 236 1.62 2.28 14.98
C PRO A 236 0.40 1.76 15.76
N PRO A 237 0.53 1.46 17.06
CA PRO A 237 -0.62 1.10 17.89
C PRO A 237 -1.72 2.15 17.86
N ARG A 238 -2.99 1.74 17.76
CA ARG A 238 -4.16 2.63 17.79
C ARG A 238 -4.20 3.59 18.99
N SER A 239 -3.61 3.21 20.13
CA SER A 239 -3.49 4.07 21.30
C SER A 239 -2.71 5.35 21.01
N TRP A 240 -1.69 5.31 20.14
CA TRP A 240 -0.92 6.49 19.75
C TRP A 240 -1.76 7.45 18.91
N ALA A 241 -2.48 6.94 17.92
CA ALA A 241 -3.43 7.71 17.12
C ALA A 241 -4.52 8.35 17.99
N SER A 242 -5.00 7.61 19.00
CA SER A 242 -6.03 8.08 19.94
C SER A 242 -5.54 9.24 20.81
N LEU A 243 -4.27 9.22 21.24
CA LEU A 243 -3.67 10.32 21.99
C LEU A 243 -3.62 11.62 21.17
N LEU A 244 -3.30 11.53 19.87
CA LEU A 244 -3.34 12.68 18.96
C LEU A 244 -4.76 13.15 18.67
N ALA A 245 -5.72 12.22 18.61
CA ALA A 245 -7.11 12.54 18.32
C ALA A 245 -7.80 13.32 19.46
N ARG A 246 -7.54 12.93 20.72
CA ARG A 246 -8.22 13.45 21.93
C ARG A 246 -7.71 14.80 22.42
N GLY A 247 -6.55 15.27 21.98
CA GLY A 247 -5.97 16.55 22.43
C GLY A 247 -6.73 17.81 21.99
N LYS A 248 -8.03 17.73 21.67
CA LYS A 248 -8.86 18.82 21.13
C LYS A 248 -10.18 19.08 21.87
N GLU A 249 -10.58 18.27 22.86
CA GLU A 249 -11.98 18.31 23.32
C GLU A 249 -12.37 19.45 24.30
N ASP A 250 -11.45 20.13 24.98
CA ASP A 250 -11.82 20.96 26.16
C ASP A 250 -11.34 22.43 26.18
N SER A 251 -10.98 23.04 25.05
CA SER A 251 -10.29 24.35 25.07
C SER A 251 -11.04 25.45 24.29
N THR A 252 -11.45 26.51 24.99
CA THR A 252 -12.12 27.71 24.44
C THR A 252 -11.19 28.95 24.37
N ALA A 253 -11.05 29.46 23.14
CA ALA A 253 -10.72 30.82 22.66
C ALA A 253 -9.37 31.50 23.00
N GLU A 254 -8.63 31.76 21.90
CA GLU A 254 -7.60 32.79 21.60
C GLU A 254 -6.27 32.79 22.35
N SER A 255 -6.17 32.30 23.59
CA SER A 255 -4.86 32.02 24.24
C SER A 255 -4.27 30.66 23.82
N GLU A 256 -4.89 29.99 22.85
CA GLU A 256 -4.82 28.53 22.71
C GLU A 256 -3.82 27.98 21.72
N GLU A 257 -3.43 28.71 20.67
CA GLU A 257 -2.55 28.12 19.65
C GLU A 257 -1.21 27.65 20.23
N TYR A 258 -0.61 28.46 21.11
CA TYR A 258 0.61 28.09 21.82
C TYR A 258 0.39 26.88 22.76
N LYS A 259 -0.73 26.86 23.50
CA LYS A 259 -1.08 25.76 24.39
C LYS A 259 -1.37 24.47 23.63
N GLN A 260 -2.04 24.56 22.49
CA GLN A 260 -2.33 23.44 21.60
C GLN A 260 -1.05 22.91 20.95
N GLN A 261 -0.13 23.78 20.55
CA GLN A 261 1.17 23.35 20.02
C GLN A 261 2.01 22.66 21.10
N GLN A 262 2.03 23.20 22.31
CA GLN A 262 2.70 22.59 23.46
C GLN A 262 2.07 21.24 23.82
N GLN A 263 0.75 21.15 23.89
CA GLN A 263 0.03 19.90 24.13
C GLN A 263 0.31 18.84 23.06
N LYS A 264 0.36 19.22 21.78
CA LYS A 264 0.74 18.30 20.70
C LYS A 264 2.18 17.80 20.86
N GLN A 265 3.09 18.69 21.27
CA GLN A 265 4.48 18.33 21.54
C GLN A 265 4.59 17.37 22.74
N ASP A 266 3.79 17.57 23.79
CA ASP A 266 3.73 16.69 24.96
C ASP A 266 3.17 15.31 24.58
N VAL A 267 2.08 15.27 23.81
CA VAL A 267 1.49 14.03 23.27
C VAL A 267 2.50 13.28 22.41
N TRP A 268 3.23 13.99 21.54
CA TRP A 268 4.29 13.39 20.73
C TRP A 268 5.40 12.82 21.60
N SER A 269 5.90 13.59 22.57
CA SER A 269 6.92 13.13 23.51
C SER A 269 6.48 11.86 24.24
N ARG A 270 5.20 11.76 24.60
CA ARG A 270 4.62 10.56 25.19
C ARG A 270 4.62 9.38 24.22
N ILE A 271 4.24 9.57 22.96
CA ILE A 271 4.29 8.52 21.92
C ILE A 271 5.72 8.02 21.73
N GLN A 272 6.70 8.93 21.72
CA GLN A 272 8.11 8.58 21.58
C GLN A 272 8.63 7.77 22.77
N GLN A 273 8.22 8.13 23.97
CA GLN A 273 8.53 7.37 25.18
C GLN A 273 7.95 5.94 25.06
N LEU A 274 6.68 5.81 24.68
CA LEU A 274 6.04 4.50 24.49
C LEU A 274 6.75 3.65 23.42
N ASP A 275 7.18 4.26 22.31
CA ASP A 275 7.95 3.55 21.25
C ASP A 275 9.34 3.12 21.73
N SER A 276 10.01 3.97 22.51
CA SER A 276 11.33 3.68 23.07
C SER A 276 11.27 2.59 24.14
N ASP A 277 10.31 2.67 25.06
CA ASP A 277 10.09 1.66 26.10
C ASP A 277 9.83 0.30 25.45
N ARG A 278 8.94 0.25 24.46
CA ARG A 278 8.69 -0.95 23.66
C ARG A 278 9.96 -1.49 22.98
N PHE A 279 10.78 -0.61 22.41
CA PHE A 279 12.02 -1.03 21.75
C PHE A 279 13.03 -1.62 22.74
N ILE A 280 13.09 -1.09 23.96
CA ILE A 280 13.95 -1.62 25.05
C ILE A 280 13.43 -2.97 25.54
N GLU A 281 12.10 -3.13 25.65
CA GLU A 281 11.45 -4.38 26.05
C GLU A 281 11.53 -5.47 24.97
N ALA A 282 11.59 -5.08 23.70
CA ALA A 282 11.81 -6.01 22.61
C ALA A 282 13.22 -6.60 22.72
N GLU A 283 13.32 -7.93 22.84
CA GLU A 283 14.62 -8.56 23.01
C GLU A 283 15.60 -8.17 21.88
N PRO A 284 16.81 -7.69 22.22
CA PRO A 284 17.75 -7.10 21.27
C PRO A 284 18.30 -8.08 20.22
N ALA A 285 17.94 -9.37 20.33
CA ALA A 285 18.37 -10.42 19.42
C ALA A 285 17.43 -10.63 18.21
N SER A 286 16.28 -9.95 18.15
CA SER A 286 15.39 -10.12 17.00
C SER A 286 15.75 -9.13 15.88
N ASP A 287 16.23 -9.65 14.75
CA ASP A 287 16.49 -8.89 13.53
C ASP A 287 15.23 -8.16 12.98
N SER A 288 14.06 -8.38 13.58
CA SER A 288 12.76 -7.86 13.13
C SER A 288 12.23 -6.71 13.98
N VAL A 289 13.06 -6.05 14.78
CA VAL A 289 12.61 -4.91 15.60
C VAL A 289 12.84 -3.60 14.85
N VAL A 290 11.75 -2.94 14.48
CA VAL A 290 11.80 -1.58 13.92
C VAL A 290 12.25 -0.60 15.02
N PRO A 291 13.30 0.21 14.80
CA PRO A 291 13.80 1.16 15.77
C PRO A 291 12.80 2.29 16.02
N PRO A 292 12.91 3.01 17.15
CA PRO A 292 11.99 4.09 17.44
C PRO A 292 12.05 5.23 16.42
N MET A 293 10.93 5.92 16.24
CA MET A 293 10.90 7.14 15.43
C MET A 293 11.71 8.29 16.08
N ARG A 294 12.82 8.68 15.45
CA ARG A 294 13.62 9.85 15.87
C ARG A 294 12.80 11.15 15.84
N ALA A 295 12.96 11.97 16.89
CA ALA A 295 12.10 13.11 17.22
C ALA A 295 12.05 14.21 16.16
N GLU A 296 13.21 14.72 15.79
CA GLU A 296 13.33 16.02 15.13
C GLU A 296 12.88 15.99 13.67
N GLN A 297 13.11 14.87 12.98
CA GLN A 297 12.81 14.75 11.55
C GLN A 297 11.37 14.31 11.27
N LYS A 298 10.71 13.61 12.21
CA LYS A 298 9.42 12.95 11.94
C LYS A 298 8.22 13.73 12.45
N TRP A 299 8.38 14.54 13.50
CA TRP A 299 7.30 15.40 13.96
C TRP A 299 6.85 16.41 12.89
N SER A 300 7.79 16.94 12.09
CA SER A 300 7.47 17.83 10.98
C SER A 300 6.57 17.15 9.95
N LEU A 301 6.79 15.86 9.64
CA LEU A 301 5.98 15.09 8.69
C LEU A 301 4.55 14.83 9.17
N ILE A 302 4.38 14.74 10.50
CA ILE A 302 3.07 14.54 11.15
C ILE A 302 2.31 15.87 11.25
N SER A 303 3.01 16.93 11.68
CA SER A 303 2.41 18.26 11.90
C SER A 303 2.17 19.04 10.61
N HIS A 304 2.97 18.82 9.56
CA HIS A 304 2.88 19.52 8.28
C HIS A 304 2.23 18.63 7.22
N VAL A 305 0.90 18.58 7.27
CA VAL A 305 0.09 17.98 6.20
C VAL A 305 -0.23 19.06 5.17
N SER A 306 0.15 18.83 3.92
CA SER A 306 -0.08 19.76 2.80
C SER A 306 -1.58 19.98 2.59
N TRP A 307 -1.96 21.17 2.13
CA TRP A 307 -3.36 21.50 1.90
C TRP A 307 -4.07 20.53 0.92
N PRO A 308 -3.44 20.08 -0.19
CA PRO A 308 -3.99 19.02 -1.03
C PRO A 308 -4.28 17.73 -0.26
N HIS A 309 -3.36 17.32 0.61
CA HIS A 309 -3.53 16.10 1.41
C HIS A 309 -4.68 16.25 2.41
N ARG A 310 -4.83 17.41 3.06
CA ARG A 310 -5.99 17.66 3.94
C ARG A 310 -7.31 17.57 3.18
N SER A 311 -7.36 18.17 2.00
CA SER A 311 -8.56 18.18 1.15
C SER A 311 -8.92 16.77 0.67
N TYR A 312 -7.91 15.99 0.30
CA TYR A 312 -8.04 14.57 -0.01
C TYR A 312 -8.63 13.79 1.17
N LEU A 313 -8.00 13.88 2.35
CA LEU A 313 -8.48 13.19 3.54
C LEU A 313 -9.92 13.58 3.90
N ARG A 314 -10.27 14.88 3.81
CA ARG A 314 -11.66 15.32 4.02
C ARG A 314 -12.64 14.68 3.04
N SER A 315 -12.27 14.57 1.77
CA SER A 315 -13.12 13.95 0.74
C SER A 315 -13.39 12.46 1.00
N LEU A 316 -12.46 11.77 1.67
CA LEU A 316 -12.67 10.37 2.08
C LEU A 316 -13.76 10.23 3.15
N PHE A 317 -13.91 11.21 4.04
CA PHE A 317 -14.94 11.18 5.11
C PHE A 317 -16.26 11.81 4.72
N ARG A 318 -16.24 12.63 3.68
CA ARG A 318 -17.41 13.33 3.17
C ARG A 318 -17.50 13.07 1.68
N PRO A 319 -17.79 11.83 1.27
CA PRO A 319 -17.87 11.49 -0.14
C PRO A 319 -18.95 12.34 -0.85
N GLU A 320 -19.96 12.80 -0.14
CA GLU A 320 -21.02 13.66 -0.67
C GLU A 320 -20.59 15.12 -0.89
N GLU A 321 -19.54 15.58 -0.20
CA GLU A 321 -19.05 16.94 -0.36
C GLU A 321 -17.94 16.97 -1.42
N PRO A 322 -17.97 17.89 -2.38
CA PRO A 322 -16.84 18.07 -3.27
C PRO A 322 -15.62 18.45 -2.43
N ALA A 323 -14.46 17.88 -2.78
CA ALA A 323 -13.23 18.26 -2.12
C ALA A 323 -13.09 19.80 -2.18
N PRO A 324 -12.77 20.46 -1.05
CA PRO A 324 -12.64 21.90 -1.04
C PRO A 324 -11.61 22.32 -2.09
N CYS A 325 -11.84 23.43 -2.79
CA CYS A 325 -10.85 24.00 -3.69
C CYS A 325 -9.83 24.84 -2.90
N PRO A 326 -8.59 24.95 -3.40
CA PRO A 326 -7.61 25.83 -2.77
C PRO A 326 -8.18 27.24 -2.76
N PRO A 327 -8.05 28.00 -1.66
CA PRO A 327 -8.52 29.38 -1.66
C PRO A 327 -7.81 30.15 -2.79
N GLU A 328 -8.60 30.77 -3.67
CA GLU A 328 -8.09 31.47 -4.87
C GLU A 328 -7.07 32.56 -4.51
N ASN A 329 -7.17 33.10 -3.30
CA ASN A 329 -6.32 34.15 -2.75
C ASN A 329 -4.96 33.67 -2.21
N LEU A 330 -4.59 32.40 -2.36
CA LEU A 330 -3.22 31.96 -2.07
C LEU A 330 -2.27 32.69 -3.03
N SER A 331 -1.47 33.63 -2.50
CA SER A 331 -0.57 34.47 -3.29
C SER A 331 0.37 33.61 -4.16
N VAL A 332 0.77 34.11 -5.32
CA VAL A 332 1.71 33.40 -6.23
C VAL A 332 3.00 33.02 -5.49
N ALA A 333 3.43 33.82 -4.50
CA ALA A 333 4.55 33.51 -3.62
C ALA A 333 4.26 32.34 -2.66
N ALA A 334 3.06 32.27 -2.08
CA ALA A 334 2.59 31.15 -1.27
C ALA A 334 2.41 29.85 -2.08
N ARG A 335 2.15 29.97 -3.39
CA ARG A 335 2.11 28.83 -4.34
C ARG A 335 3.51 28.34 -4.71
N ALA A 336 4.52 29.21 -4.75
CA ALA A 336 5.90 28.83 -5.05
C ALA A 336 6.63 28.18 -3.85
N THR A 337 6.25 28.55 -2.62
CA THR A 337 6.67 27.89 -1.36
C THR A 337 5.66 26.83 -0.92
N GLU A 338 5.25 26.00 -1.87
CA GLU A 338 4.12 25.05 -1.84
C GLU A 338 4.14 23.99 -0.72
N ASN A 339 5.17 23.97 0.15
CA ASN A 339 5.30 23.00 1.23
C ASN A 339 5.03 23.54 2.64
N THR A 340 4.86 24.85 2.86
CA THR A 340 4.83 25.39 4.25
C THR A 340 3.87 26.55 4.48
N VAL A 341 2.97 26.87 3.56
CA VAL A 341 1.97 27.90 3.84
C VAL A 341 0.88 27.34 4.75
N THR A 342 1.06 27.55 6.04
CA THR A 342 0.07 27.38 7.10
C THR A 342 -1.01 28.46 7.01
N VAL A 343 -1.75 28.54 5.89
CA VAL A 343 -3.09 29.16 5.98
C VAL A 343 -3.90 28.19 6.82
N ALA A 344 -4.09 28.51 8.11
CA ALA A 344 -4.91 27.70 9.00
C ALA A 344 -6.31 27.61 8.37
N PRO A 345 -6.71 26.45 7.82
CA PRO A 345 -8.09 26.30 7.40
C PRO A 345 -8.98 26.40 8.65
N PRO A 346 -10.27 26.76 8.50
CA PRO A 346 -11.20 26.82 9.61
C PRO A 346 -11.07 25.56 10.47
N GLU A 347 -10.96 25.77 11.79
CA GLU A 347 -10.59 24.79 12.80
C GLU A 347 -11.15 23.40 12.48
N GLU A 348 -10.29 22.48 12.04
CA GLU A 348 -10.68 21.09 11.92
C GLU A 348 -10.94 20.58 13.34
N LYS A 349 -12.21 20.41 13.72
CA LYS A 349 -12.59 19.89 15.05
C LYS A 349 -12.03 18.49 15.32
N THR A 350 -11.59 17.77 14.29
CA THR A 350 -11.14 16.37 14.39
C THR A 350 -9.62 16.26 14.49
N GLY A 351 -9.09 15.56 15.49
CA GLY A 351 -7.67 15.16 15.54
C GLY A 351 -7.32 14.00 14.59
N PHE A 352 -8.30 13.55 13.78
CA PHE A 352 -8.15 12.48 12.80
C PHE A 352 -7.00 12.71 11.81
N LEU A 353 -6.85 13.93 11.29
CA LEU A 353 -5.82 14.24 10.31
C LEU A 353 -4.40 14.00 10.86
N ALA A 354 -4.16 14.37 12.12
CA ALA A 354 -2.90 14.10 12.79
C ALA A 354 -2.69 12.60 13.03
N ALA A 355 -3.76 11.86 13.37
CA ALA A 355 -3.70 10.42 13.50
C ALA A 355 -3.38 9.71 12.18
N GLN A 356 -3.98 10.15 11.06
CA GLN A 356 -3.68 9.63 9.73
C GLN A 356 -2.23 9.94 9.33
N ALA A 357 -1.78 11.19 9.52
CA ALA A 357 -0.41 11.58 9.23
C ALA A 357 0.61 10.82 10.09
N LEU A 358 0.28 10.50 11.35
CA LEU A 358 1.09 9.62 12.21
C LEU A 358 1.21 8.22 11.59
N LYS A 359 0.09 7.62 11.18
CA LYS A 359 0.07 6.30 10.53
C LYS A 359 0.93 6.28 9.27
N ASP A 360 0.74 7.26 8.39
CA ASP A 360 1.53 7.41 7.16
C ASP A 360 3.02 7.56 7.43
N THR A 361 3.37 8.41 8.40
CA THR A 361 4.76 8.65 8.78
C THR A 361 5.40 7.40 9.38
N TYR A 362 4.65 6.66 10.19
CA TYR A 362 5.13 5.42 10.77
C TYR A 362 5.31 4.33 9.70
N LEU A 363 4.34 4.15 8.80
CA LEU A 363 4.45 3.19 7.69
C LEU A 363 5.67 3.51 6.82
N ALA A 364 5.87 4.78 6.46
CA ALA A 364 7.05 5.24 5.74
C ALA A 364 8.36 4.95 6.51
N HIS A 365 8.37 5.14 7.83
CA HIS A 365 9.52 4.83 8.68
C HIS A 365 9.86 3.33 8.67
N VAL A 366 8.87 2.44 8.74
CA VAL A 366 9.10 1.00 8.64
C VAL A 366 9.74 0.67 7.30
N VAL A 367 9.21 1.20 6.20
CA VAL A 367 9.74 0.97 4.85
C VAL A 367 11.16 1.49 4.71
N ASP A 368 11.44 2.70 5.19
CA ASP A 368 12.78 3.30 5.18
C ASP A 368 13.79 2.44 5.95
N HIS A 369 13.40 1.99 7.15
CA HIS A 369 14.21 1.09 7.96
C HIS A 369 14.52 -0.22 7.23
N VAL A 370 13.51 -0.86 6.62
CA VAL A 370 13.69 -2.13 5.91
C VAL A 370 14.66 -1.98 4.73
N LEU A 371 14.59 -0.86 4.02
CA LEU A 371 15.48 -0.60 2.87
C LEU A 371 16.94 -0.38 3.26
N ASP A 372 17.18 -0.01 4.52
CA ASP A 372 18.49 0.27 5.09
C ASP A 372 19.04 -0.90 5.94
N LEU A 373 18.30 -2.01 6.04
CA LEU A 373 18.76 -3.21 6.72
C LEU A 373 20.03 -3.75 6.06
N PRO A 374 21.09 -4.03 6.85
CA PRO A 374 22.30 -4.61 6.29
C PRO A 374 22.04 -6.02 5.75
N ALA A 375 22.73 -6.37 4.65
CA ALA A 375 22.66 -7.69 4.03
C ALA A 375 23.03 -8.84 5.00
N THR A 376 23.83 -8.55 6.03
CA THR A 376 24.40 -9.52 6.96
C THR A 376 23.52 -9.85 8.16
N LEU A 377 22.49 -9.06 8.48
CA LEU A 377 21.62 -9.25 9.66
C LEU A 377 20.36 -10.07 9.35
N THR A 378 20.39 -10.93 8.33
CA THR A 378 19.36 -11.96 8.14
C THR A 378 20.06 -13.29 7.93
N PRO A 379 20.15 -14.14 8.97
CA PRO A 379 20.84 -15.42 8.87
C PRO A 379 19.95 -16.40 8.11
N LEU A 380 20.14 -16.47 6.80
CA LEU A 380 19.61 -17.57 6.00
C LEU A 380 20.73 -18.55 5.69
N SER A 381 20.95 -19.43 6.67
CA SER A 381 21.58 -20.74 6.55
C SER A 381 23.01 -20.80 5.95
N SER A 382 23.91 -21.39 6.75
CA SER A 382 25.30 -21.79 6.46
C SER A 382 26.37 -20.71 6.63
N ALA A 383 26.86 -20.64 7.87
CA ALA A 383 28.19 -20.15 8.19
C ALA A 383 29.24 -20.95 7.39
N SER A 384 29.82 -20.34 6.36
CA SER A 384 30.98 -20.86 5.65
C SER A 384 31.93 -19.71 5.33
N ALA A 385 33.06 -19.75 6.04
CA ALA A 385 34.38 -19.17 5.77
C ALA A 385 34.46 -17.70 5.30
N ALA A 386 35.04 -16.92 6.21
CA ALA A 386 35.71 -15.64 6.00
C ALA A 386 36.44 -15.54 4.65
N ASP A 387 36.00 -14.61 3.81
CA ASP A 387 36.86 -14.08 2.75
C ASP A 387 36.68 -12.57 2.59
N SER A 388 37.81 -11.91 2.35
CA SER A 388 38.13 -10.56 2.86
C SER A 388 37.77 -9.44 1.88
N SER A 389 36.64 -9.52 1.17
CA SER A 389 36.25 -8.51 0.17
C SER A 389 35.16 -7.57 0.67
N ALA A 390 35.50 -6.71 1.63
CA ALA A 390 34.57 -5.73 2.21
C ALA A 390 34.26 -4.53 1.28
N ILE A 391 35.01 -4.33 0.20
CA ILE A 391 34.91 -3.12 -0.64
C ILE A 391 33.82 -3.25 -1.72
N ASP A 392 33.43 -4.46 -2.15
CA ASP A 392 32.35 -4.67 -3.13
C ASP A 392 30.94 -4.80 -2.53
N GLN A 393 30.79 -4.74 -1.20
CA GLN A 393 29.49 -4.95 -0.54
C GLN A 393 28.56 -3.73 -0.61
N VAL A 394 29.08 -2.53 -0.92
CA VAL A 394 28.25 -1.32 -1.04
C VAL A 394 27.36 -1.39 -2.29
N GLY A 395 27.83 -2.03 -3.37
CA GLY A 395 27.05 -2.22 -4.60
C GLY A 395 25.99 -3.33 -4.54
N LYS A 396 26.06 -4.25 -3.57
CA LYS A 396 25.11 -5.36 -3.43
C LYS A 396 23.80 -5.03 -2.69
N ARG A 397 23.69 -3.82 -2.11
CA ARG A 397 22.50 -3.39 -1.35
C ARG A 397 21.26 -3.11 -2.22
N HIS A 398 21.40 -3.16 -3.54
CA HIS A 398 20.34 -2.75 -4.49
C HIS A 398 19.29 -3.83 -4.80
N ASN A 399 19.43 -5.05 -4.27
CA ASN A 399 18.59 -6.18 -4.71
C ASN A 399 17.35 -6.41 -3.83
N ASP A 400 17.21 -5.72 -2.70
CA ASP A 400 16.06 -5.87 -1.83
C ASP A 400 14.84 -5.14 -2.39
N THR A 401 13.70 -5.84 -2.43
CA THR A 401 12.40 -5.27 -2.81
C THR A 401 11.47 -5.29 -1.61
N VAL A 402 10.74 -4.21 -1.37
CA VAL A 402 9.73 -4.07 -0.33
C VAL A 402 8.36 -3.96 -0.98
N LEU A 403 7.49 -4.93 -0.71
CA LEU A 403 6.07 -4.85 -1.02
C LEU A 403 5.32 -4.36 0.21
N VAL A 404 4.58 -3.27 0.09
CA VAL A 404 3.78 -2.66 1.15
C VAL A 404 2.32 -2.86 0.82
N ILE A 405 1.55 -3.50 1.71
CA ILE A 405 0.10 -3.61 1.61
C ILE A 405 -0.52 -2.67 2.63
N CYS A 406 -1.28 -1.70 2.15
CA CYS A 406 -1.98 -0.71 2.97
C CYS A 406 -3.29 -0.30 2.32
N GLY A 407 -4.20 0.31 3.06
CA GLY A 407 -5.41 0.90 2.52
C GLY A 407 -5.06 1.94 1.45
N ALA A 408 -5.89 2.06 0.41
CA ALA A 408 -5.63 2.97 -0.71
C ALA A 408 -5.35 4.41 -0.25
N GLY A 409 -6.01 4.86 0.84
CA GLY A 409 -5.79 6.15 1.49
C GLY A 409 -4.35 6.45 1.92
N HIS A 410 -3.50 5.42 2.06
CA HIS A 410 -2.13 5.53 2.56
C HIS A 410 -1.06 5.60 1.47
N CYS A 411 -1.38 5.32 0.20
CA CYS A 411 -0.34 5.18 -0.83
C CYS A 411 -0.70 5.74 -2.20
N GLU A 412 -1.63 6.68 -2.30
CA GLU A 412 -1.83 7.42 -3.55
C GLU A 412 -0.69 8.44 -3.77
N TRP A 413 -0.31 8.66 -5.02
CA TRP A 413 0.67 9.69 -5.39
C TRP A 413 0.24 11.08 -4.90
N GLY A 414 1.18 11.82 -4.32
CA GLY A 414 0.93 13.15 -3.78
C GLY A 414 0.42 13.16 -2.33
N PHE A 415 0.08 11.99 -1.77
CA PHE A 415 -0.48 11.84 -0.42
C PHE A 415 0.15 10.67 0.35
N GLY A 416 -0.31 10.49 1.60
CA GLY A 416 -0.03 9.29 2.38
C GLY A 416 1.44 9.02 2.73
N ALA A 417 1.73 7.74 3.00
CA ALA A 417 3.05 7.22 3.35
C ALA A 417 4.07 7.35 2.21
N VAL A 418 3.63 7.34 0.96
CA VAL A 418 4.52 7.50 -0.22
C VAL A 418 5.26 8.83 -0.16
N GLU A 419 4.53 9.94 0.06
CA GLU A 419 5.17 11.26 0.16
C GLU A 419 6.00 11.40 1.44
N ARG A 420 5.66 10.67 2.51
CA ARG A 420 6.46 10.69 3.74
C ARG A 420 7.77 9.95 3.56
N LEU A 421 7.77 8.82 2.87
CA LEU A 421 8.98 8.09 2.50
C LEU A 421 9.89 8.96 1.62
N ARG A 422 9.33 9.64 0.62
CA ARG A 422 10.08 10.58 -0.23
C ARG A 422 10.67 11.74 0.57
N ALA A 423 9.91 12.29 1.51
CA ALA A 423 10.41 13.35 2.39
C ALA A 423 11.56 12.88 3.29
N MET A 424 11.51 11.64 3.79
CA MET A 424 12.58 11.04 4.59
C MET A 424 13.86 10.79 3.77
N ARG A 425 13.72 10.29 2.55
CA ARG A 425 14.86 9.90 1.70
C ARG A 425 15.39 11.00 0.78
N GLY A 426 14.68 12.11 0.66
CA GLY A 426 15.04 13.25 -0.20
C GLY A 426 14.52 13.14 -1.64
N ARG A 427 14.73 14.20 -2.43
CA ARG A 427 14.18 14.32 -3.79
C ARG A 427 14.78 13.34 -4.81
N ASP A 428 16.02 12.93 -4.59
CA ASP A 428 16.74 12.00 -5.46
C ASP A 428 16.46 10.53 -5.10
N ALA A 429 15.61 10.29 -4.10
CA ALA A 429 15.20 8.95 -3.72
C ALA A 429 14.47 8.26 -4.88
N GLU A 430 14.74 6.97 -5.02
CA GLU A 430 14.05 6.10 -5.95
C GLU A 430 12.54 6.19 -5.75
N GLN A 431 11.81 6.44 -6.83
CA GLN A 431 10.36 6.55 -6.78
C GLN A 431 9.76 5.16 -6.51
N PRO A 432 8.81 5.03 -5.57
CA PRO A 432 8.07 3.79 -5.42
C PRO A 432 7.17 3.53 -6.64
N LEU A 433 6.85 2.27 -6.90
CA LEU A 433 5.77 1.88 -7.79
C LEU A 433 4.47 1.80 -7.00
N ILE A 434 3.37 2.37 -7.51
CA ILE A 434 2.08 2.33 -6.82
C ILE A 434 1.07 1.51 -7.62
N VAL A 435 0.52 0.49 -6.99
CA VAL A 435 -0.65 -0.28 -7.46
C VAL A 435 -1.81 0.07 -6.52
N LEU A 436 -2.95 0.48 -7.05
CA LEU A 436 -4.16 0.66 -6.23
C LEU A 436 -5.22 -0.33 -6.67
N SER A 437 -6.01 -0.87 -5.75
CA SER A 437 -7.25 -1.54 -6.10
C SER A 437 -8.42 -0.56 -6.08
N LYS A 438 -9.32 -0.71 -7.06
CA LYS A 438 -10.58 0.05 -7.15
C LYS A 438 -11.66 -0.87 -7.70
N PRO A 439 -12.91 -0.74 -7.26
CA PRO A 439 -13.98 -1.58 -7.76
C PRO A 439 -14.29 -1.22 -9.22
N ARG A 440 -14.76 -2.20 -10.01
CA ARG A 440 -15.05 -2.04 -11.44
C ARG A 440 -16.12 -1.00 -11.73
N ASP A 441 -17.06 -0.82 -10.82
CA ASP A 441 -18.15 0.15 -10.88
C ASP A 441 -17.77 1.52 -10.30
N SER A 442 -16.50 1.73 -9.91
CA SER A 442 -16.06 3.02 -9.39
C SER A 442 -16.33 4.14 -10.39
N HIS A 443 -16.86 5.25 -9.91
CA HIS A 443 -17.08 6.46 -10.71
C HIS A 443 -15.81 7.01 -11.38
N LEU A 444 -14.62 6.56 -10.96
CA LEU A 444 -13.35 6.87 -11.62
C LEU A 444 -13.32 6.45 -13.11
N TRP A 445 -14.12 5.46 -13.50
CA TRP A 445 -14.13 4.90 -14.85
C TRP A 445 -15.12 5.59 -15.79
N VAL A 446 -16.09 6.32 -15.24
CA VAL A 446 -17.12 6.99 -16.03
C VAL A 446 -16.51 8.23 -16.65
N ARG A 447 -15.87 8.08 -17.80
CA ARG A 447 -15.83 9.17 -18.77
C ARG A 447 -17.21 9.25 -19.39
N ASP A 448 -17.74 10.45 -19.46
CA ASP A 448 -18.93 10.72 -20.24
C ASP A 448 -18.67 10.27 -21.69
N ASP A 449 -19.24 9.14 -22.08
CA ASP A 449 -19.37 8.73 -23.49
C ASP A 449 -20.17 9.78 -24.31
N HIS A 450 -20.71 10.83 -23.66
CA HIS A 450 -21.37 11.96 -24.29
C HIS A 450 -20.51 12.67 -25.35
N ASP A 451 -19.18 12.71 -25.18
CA ASP A 451 -18.28 13.35 -26.16
C ASP A 451 -18.02 12.48 -27.41
N ALA A 452 -18.30 11.17 -27.35
CA ALA A 452 -18.12 10.29 -28.51
C ALA A 452 -19.30 10.34 -29.50
N SER A 453 -20.42 10.95 -29.12
CA SER A 453 -21.63 11.02 -29.95
C SER A 453 -21.74 12.28 -30.82
N THR A 454 -20.87 13.28 -30.63
CA THR A 454 -20.84 14.46 -31.52
C THR A 454 -20.04 14.12 -32.79
N SER A 455 -20.75 13.55 -33.76
CA SER A 455 -20.22 13.33 -35.11
C SER A 455 -19.71 14.64 -35.73
N PRO A 456 -18.49 14.71 -36.28
CA PRO A 456 -18.00 15.88 -37.00
C PRO A 456 -18.64 15.90 -38.38
N SER A 457 -19.88 16.38 -38.46
CA SER A 457 -20.60 16.53 -39.71
C SER A 457 -21.33 17.87 -39.72
N GLN A 458 -20.80 18.78 -40.53
CA GLN A 458 -21.35 20.08 -40.90
C GLN A 458 -21.19 21.22 -39.90
N GLN A 459 -20.03 21.90 -39.96
CA GLN A 459 -20.02 23.36 -39.91
C GLN A 459 -18.82 23.89 -40.70
N ALA A 460 -19.07 24.13 -41.97
CA ALA A 460 -18.23 24.96 -42.80
C ALA A 460 -18.60 26.44 -42.56
N THR A 461 -17.56 27.27 -42.50
CA THR A 461 -17.54 28.72 -42.78
C THR A 461 -18.32 29.65 -41.85
N THR A 462 -17.63 30.16 -40.81
CA THR A 462 -17.54 31.62 -40.54
C THR A 462 -16.39 31.94 -39.58
N THR A 463 -15.35 32.55 -40.15
CA THR A 463 -14.56 33.70 -39.68
C THR A 463 -14.20 33.86 -38.19
N GLU A 464 -12.90 33.72 -37.93
CA GLU A 464 -12.02 34.48 -37.02
C GLU A 464 -12.66 35.30 -35.87
N SER A 465 -12.32 34.89 -34.64
CA SER A 465 -11.93 35.72 -33.48
C SER A 465 -12.64 35.30 -32.19
N SER A 466 -11.96 34.50 -31.37
CA SER A 466 -11.89 34.67 -29.92
C SER A 466 -11.07 33.53 -29.32
N ALA A 467 -10.05 33.89 -28.55
CA ALA A 467 -9.10 33.01 -27.89
C ALA A 467 -9.80 31.85 -27.16
N SER A 468 -9.43 30.62 -27.52
CA SER A 468 -9.72 29.46 -26.67
C SER A 468 -9.10 29.74 -25.29
N PRO A 469 -9.88 29.77 -24.20
CA PRO A 469 -9.34 29.97 -22.87
C PRO A 469 -8.38 28.82 -22.60
N SER A 470 -7.08 29.11 -22.56
CA SER A 470 -6.09 28.18 -22.06
C SER A 470 -6.51 27.78 -20.65
N PRO A 471 -6.63 26.48 -20.34
CA PRO A 471 -7.07 26.04 -19.02
C PRO A 471 -6.15 26.67 -17.96
N PRO A 472 -6.70 27.15 -16.83
CA PRO A 472 -5.93 27.86 -15.82
C PRO A 472 -4.76 26.99 -15.35
N SER A 473 -3.54 27.40 -15.72
CA SER A 473 -2.33 26.58 -15.73
C SER A 473 -1.71 26.28 -14.37
N HIS A 474 -2.41 26.50 -13.26
CA HIS A 474 -1.82 26.49 -11.92
C HIS A 474 -2.69 25.77 -10.89
N HIS A 475 -2.87 24.45 -11.07
CA HIS A 475 -3.32 23.60 -9.97
C HIS A 475 -2.17 23.42 -8.95
N PRO A 476 -2.45 23.41 -7.63
CA PRO A 476 -1.43 23.19 -6.63
C PRO A 476 -0.73 21.84 -6.82
N ALA A 477 0.56 21.77 -6.52
CA ALA A 477 1.31 20.52 -6.52
C ALA A 477 0.58 19.42 -5.73
N GLY A 478 0.51 18.22 -6.29
CA GLY A 478 -0.25 17.08 -5.75
C GLY A 478 -1.55 16.81 -6.52
N TRP A 479 -2.35 17.84 -6.81
CA TRP A 479 -3.64 17.66 -7.50
C TRP A 479 -3.47 17.19 -8.95
N ASN A 480 -2.41 17.65 -9.60
CA ASN A 480 -2.07 17.31 -10.97
C ASN A 480 -1.26 16.01 -11.09
N GLN A 481 -1.21 15.20 -10.03
CA GLN A 481 -0.58 13.89 -10.06
C GLN A 481 -1.60 12.83 -10.52
N ARG A 482 -1.07 11.80 -11.18
CA ARG A 482 -1.77 10.52 -11.36
C ARG A 482 -2.03 9.89 -10.00
N LEU A 483 -3.04 9.05 -9.84
CA LEU A 483 -3.32 8.37 -8.56
C LEU A 483 -2.29 7.26 -8.25
N ALA A 484 -1.94 6.48 -9.28
CA ALA A 484 -1.11 5.29 -9.19
C ALA A 484 -0.28 5.10 -10.47
N ASP A 485 0.54 4.05 -10.50
CA ASP A 485 1.11 3.51 -11.74
C ASP A 485 0.20 2.46 -12.39
N PHE A 486 -0.52 1.70 -11.57
CA PHE A 486 -1.43 0.65 -11.99
C PHE A 486 -2.70 0.66 -11.14
N ILE A 487 -3.82 0.29 -11.74
CA ILE A 487 -5.07 0.01 -11.02
C ILE A 487 -5.46 -1.45 -11.19
N CYS A 488 -5.64 -2.15 -10.08
CA CYS A 488 -6.24 -3.48 -10.01
C CYS A 488 -7.75 -3.35 -9.85
N LEU A 489 -8.49 -3.70 -10.88
CA LEU A 489 -9.94 -3.75 -10.87
C LEU A 489 -10.44 -5.01 -10.18
N TYR A 490 -11.49 -4.88 -9.39
CA TYR A 490 -12.16 -6.00 -8.73
C TYR A 490 -13.68 -5.80 -8.71
N ASP A 491 -14.42 -6.90 -8.59
CA ASP A 491 -15.85 -6.87 -8.37
C ASP A 491 -16.14 -6.73 -6.87
N TRP A 492 -16.91 -5.70 -6.50
CA TRP A 492 -17.18 -5.42 -5.09
C TRP A 492 -18.03 -6.53 -4.48
N VAL A 493 -17.62 -6.98 -3.28
CA VAL A 493 -18.39 -7.94 -2.49
C VAL A 493 -18.65 -7.31 -1.12
N ASP A 494 -19.91 -7.32 -0.71
CA ASP A 494 -20.30 -7.01 0.67
C ASP A 494 -19.92 -8.19 1.57
N VAL A 495 -18.99 -7.94 2.51
CA VAL A 495 -18.35 -8.96 3.36
C VAL A 495 -18.86 -8.88 4.79
#